data_AF-A0A7X1P2L7-F1
#
_entry.id   AF-A0A7X1P2L7-F1
#
_cell.length_a   1.000
_cell.length_b   1.000
_cell.length_c   1.000
_cell.angle_alpha   90.00
_cell.angle_beta   90.00
_cell.angle_gamma   90.00
#
_symmetry.space_group_name_H-M   'P 1'
#
loop_
_entity.id
_entity.type
_entity.pdbx_description
1 polymer ?
#
loop_
_entity_poly.entity_id
_entity_poly.type
_entity_poly.pdbx_seq_one_letter_code
_entity_poly.pdbx_strand_id
1 'polypeptide(L)'
;MRTESFSKPESTGCKTPRSGIGSADFLLLEARTAEAYLDMAQRSFDDEVQRRSVSRARRALTAMTYFLAESAGGDEDAQLIRRVRDDLRARLNKMTR
;
A
#
# COMPACT_ATOMS: atom_id res chain seq x y z
N MET A 1 -26.19 -40.81 25.90
CA MET A 1 -25.45 -41.20 24.68
C MET A 1 -24.90 -39.93 24.05
N ARG A 2 -23.58 -39.87 23.83
CA ARG A 2 -22.86 -38.77 23.16
C ARG A 2 -23.09 -38.87 21.65
N THR A 3 -23.35 -37.75 20.99
CA THR A 3 -22.90 -37.52 19.61
C THR A 3 -22.33 -36.12 19.51
N GLU A 4 -21.10 -36.07 19.01
CA GLU A 4 -20.16 -34.97 19.10
C GLU A 4 -20.40 -33.93 18.00
N SER A 5 -20.16 -32.68 18.37
CA SER A 5 -20.23 -31.50 17.52
C SER A 5 -19.20 -31.54 16.41
N PHE A 6 -19.63 -31.66 15.15
CA PHE A 6 -18.81 -31.29 14.00
C PHE A 6 -18.90 -29.77 13.80
N SER A 7 -18.10 -29.04 14.57
CA SER A 7 -17.83 -27.63 14.27
C SER A 7 -16.96 -27.60 13.01
N LYS A 8 -17.51 -27.06 11.91
CA LYS A 8 -16.72 -26.71 10.73
C LYS A 8 -15.58 -25.78 11.18
N PRO A 9 -14.36 -25.93 10.65
CA PRO A 9 -13.28 -25.02 10.98
C PRO A 9 -13.70 -23.63 10.53
N GLU A 10 -13.74 -22.70 11.48
CA GLU A 10 -13.81 -21.28 11.18
C GLU A 10 -12.71 -21.00 10.16
N SER A 11 -13.14 -20.72 8.92
CA SER A 11 -12.26 -20.15 7.92
C SER A 11 -11.67 -18.93 8.60
N THR A 12 -10.36 -18.98 8.81
CA THR A 12 -9.53 -17.90 9.28
C THR A 12 -9.69 -16.78 8.26
N GLY A 13 -10.76 -16.00 8.45
CA GLY A 13 -10.92 -14.70 7.85
C GLY A 13 -9.70 -13.95 8.31
N CYS A 14 -8.72 -13.83 7.41
CA CYS A 14 -7.66 -12.86 7.52
C CYS A 14 -8.36 -11.57 7.95
N LYS A 15 -8.13 -11.14 9.19
CA LYS A 15 -8.63 -9.86 9.68
C LYS A 15 -8.16 -8.84 8.66
N THR A 16 -9.08 -8.41 7.79
CA THR A 16 -8.89 -7.19 7.02
C THR A 16 -8.53 -6.12 8.05
N PRO A 17 -7.45 -5.36 7.84
CA PRO A 17 -7.09 -4.33 8.78
C PRO A 17 -8.31 -3.40 8.95
N ARG A 18 -8.76 -3.33 10.20
CA ARG A 18 -9.87 -2.53 10.73
C ARG A 18 -10.35 -1.44 9.76
N SER A 19 -11.54 -1.69 9.21
CA SER A 19 -12.43 -0.68 8.65
C SER A 19 -12.52 0.51 9.62
N GLY A 20 -11.94 1.64 9.25
CA GLY A 20 -11.83 2.82 10.13
C GLY A 20 -10.87 3.89 9.61
N ILE A 21 -9.96 3.52 8.72
CA ILE A 21 -9.22 4.45 7.86
C ILE A 21 -9.81 4.25 6.45
N GLY A 22 -10.29 5.30 5.79
CA GLY A 22 -10.78 5.18 4.41
C GLY A 22 -9.71 4.50 3.54
N SER A 23 -10.11 3.68 2.57
CA SER A 23 -9.14 3.01 1.68
C SER A 23 -8.16 4.02 1.06
N ALA A 24 -8.63 5.24 0.78
CA ALA A 24 -7.80 6.38 0.39
C ALA A 24 -6.81 6.84 1.49
N ASP A 25 -7.28 7.12 2.70
CA ASP A 25 -6.42 7.54 3.82
C ASP A 25 -5.30 6.53 4.11
N PHE A 26 -5.60 5.24 4.03
CA PHE A 26 -4.61 4.18 4.21
C PHE A 26 -3.56 4.20 3.10
N LEU A 27 -4.00 4.37 1.86
CA LEU A 27 -3.11 4.47 0.70
C LEU A 27 -2.23 5.73 0.77
N LEU A 28 -2.76 6.86 1.25
CA LEU A 28 -2.00 8.07 1.48
C LEU A 28 -0.95 7.88 2.58
N LEU A 29 -1.30 7.19 3.66
CA LEU A 29 -0.35 6.86 4.72
C LEU A 29 0.76 5.93 4.21
N GLU A 30 0.40 4.89 3.45
CA GLU A 30 1.38 4.01 2.81
C GLU A 30 2.26 4.76 1.80
N ALA A 31 1.71 5.74 1.07
CA ALA A 31 2.46 6.62 0.19
C ALA A 31 3.54 7.39 0.95
N ARG A 32 3.13 8.12 1.99
CA ARG A 32 4.04 8.94 2.81
C ARG A 32 5.10 8.09 3.46
N THR A 33 4.72 6.90 3.90
CA THR A 33 5.66 5.93 4.46
C THR A 33 6.67 5.50 3.40
N ALA A 34 6.22 5.14 2.20
CA ALA A 34 7.09 4.76 1.08
C ALA A 34 8.02 5.91 0.66
N GLU A 35 7.52 7.14 0.61
CA GLU A 35 8.31 8.35 0.36
C GLU A 35 9.44 8.52 1.38
N ALA A 36 9.13 8.40 2.68
CA ALA A 36 10.13 8.48 3.74
C ALA A 36 11.21 7.39 3.60
N TYR A 37 10.82 6.18 3.19
CA TYR A 37 11.78 5.11 2.90
C TYR A 37 12.66 5.43 1.69
N LEU A 38 12.09 6.00 0.62
CA LEU A 38 12.88 6.43 -0.54
C LEU A 38 13.88 7.53 -0.17
N ASP A 39 13.49 8.50 0.66
CA ASP A 39 14.40 9.56 1.13
C ASP A 39 15.51 9.01 2.03
N MET A 40 15.17 8.10 2.95
CA MET A 40 16.15 7.41 3.78
C MET A 40 17.14 6.62 2.91
N ALA A 41 16.64 5.94 1.90
CA ALA A 41 17.45 5.11 1.03
C ALA A 41 18.35 5.92 0.09
N GLN A 42 17.92 7.10 -0.36
CA GLN A 42 18.79 8.04 -1.09
C GLN A 42 19.97 8.54 -0.26
N ARG A 43 19.80 8.63 1.06
CA ARG A 43 20.85 9.03 2.00
C ARG A 43 21.67 7.86 2.53
N SER A 44 21.31 6.63 2.16
CA SER A 44 21.96 5.40 2.60
C SER A 44 22.87 4.84 1.51
N PHE A 45 24.04 4.34 1.92
CA PHE A 45 24.95 3.57 1.07
C PHE A 45 24.66 2.06 1.12
N ASP A 46 23.62 1.65 1.83
CA ASP A 46 23.24 0.24 1.98
C ASP A 46 22.27 -0.20 0.87
N ASP A 47 22.76 -1.07 -0.02
CA ASP A 47 22.02 -1.64 -1.15
C ASP A 47 20.79 -2.47 -0.73
N GLU A 48 20.79 -3.06 0.46
CA GLU A 48 19.63 -3.77 0.98
C GLU A 48 18.53 -2.79 1.42
N VAL A 49 18.90 -1.70 2.09
CA VAL A 49 17.97 -0.61 2.44
C VAL A 49 17.35 -0.01 1.17
N GLN A 50 18.16 0.21 0.12
CA GLN A 50 17.66 0.71 -1.15
C GLN A 50 16.67 -0.26 -1.81
N ARG A 51 17.02 -1.54 -1.94
CA ARG A 51 16.11 -2.55 -2.53
C ARG A 51 14.81 -2.72 -1.75
N ARG A 52 14.86 -2.72 -0.41
CA ARG A 52 13.67 -2.81 0.45
C ARG A 52 12.77 -1.59 0.27
N SER A 53 13.34 -0.39 0.22
CA SER A 53 12.61 0.87 0.04
C SER A 53 11.93 0.95 -1.33
N VAL A 54 12.66 0.60 -2.40
CA VAL A 54 12.11 0.47 -3.76
C VAL A 54 10.98 -0.55 -3.81
N SER A 55 11.13 -1.71 -3.18
CA SER A 55 10.09 -2.74 -3.12
C SER A 55 8.83 -2.25 -2.41
N ARG A 56 8.99 -1.49 -1.31
CA ARG A 56 7.86 -0.90 -0.57
C ARG A 56 7.13 0.15 -1.39
N ALA A 57 7.85 1.05 -2.06
CA ALA A 57 7.28 2.03 -2.96
C ALA A 57 6.49 1.38 -4.11
N ARG A 58 7.02 0.30 -4.71
CA ARG A 58 6.30 -0.47 -5.75
C ARG A 58 4.98 -1.05 -5.24
N ARG A 59 4.96 -1.59 -4.02
CA ARG A 59 3.72 -2.12 -3.42
C ARG A 59 2.66 -1.03 -3.20
N ALA A 60 3.07 0.13 -2.68
CA ALA A 60 2.18 1.27 -2.50
C ALA A 60 1.59 1.74 -3.84
N LEU A 61 2.41 1.85 -4.89
CA LEU A 61 1.95 2.18 -6.25
C LEU A 61 0.96 1.16 -6.81
N THR A 62 1.18 -0.13 -6.60
CA THR A 62 0.24 -1.17 -7.01
C THR A 62 -1.11 -1.02 -6.30
N ALA A 63 -1.09 -0.81 -4.98
CA ALA A 63 -2.32 -0.65 -4.19
C ALA A 63 -3.12 0.61 -4.62
N MET A 64 -2.43 1.73 -4.88
CA MET A 64 -3.07 2.93 -5.42
C MET A 64 -3.64 2.70 -6.82
N THR A 65 -2.93 1.96 -7.68
CA THR A 65 -3.41 1.65 -9.02
C THR A 65 -4.68 0.81 -8.98
N TYR A 66 -4.73 -0.17 -8.07
CA TYR A 66 -5.91 -0.99 -7.85
C TYR A 66 -7.10 -0.16 -7.36
N PHE A 67 -6.89 0.69 -6.35
CA PHE A 67 -7.91 1.60 -5.85
C PHE A 67 -8.46 2.50 -6.95
N LEU A 68 -7.58 3.13 -7.74
CA LEU A 68 -8.00 4.00 -8.84
C LEU A 68 -8.74 3.29 -9.98
N ALA A 69 -8.54 1.98 -10.13
CA ALA A 69 -9.28 1.17 -11.10
C ALA A 69 -10.71 0.86 -10.62
N GLU A 70 -10.92 0.77 -9.30
CA GLU A 70 -12.22 0.57 -8.68
C GLU A 70 -12.98 1.88 -8.42
N SER A 71 -12.28 3.02 -8.31
CA SER A 71 -12.90 4.33 -8.10
C SER A 71 -13.63 4.86 -9.34
N ALA A 72 -14.85 5.37 -9.15
CA ALA A 72 -15.54 6.18 -10.14
C ALA A 72 -14.74 7.49 -10.34
N GLY A 73 -14.33 7.80 -11.56
CA GLY A 73 -13.29 8.80 -11.85
C GLY A 73 -13.54 10.25 -11.39
N GLY A 74 -14.71 10.57 -10.82
CA GLY A 74 -15.08 11.85 -10.23
C GLY A 74 -14.87 11.98 -8.72
N ASP A 75 -14.36 10.94 -8.04
CA ASP A 75 -14.06 10.97 -6.61
C ASP A 75 -12.84 11.87 -6.30
N GLU A 76 -12.98 12.77 -5.32
CA GLU A 76 -11.91 13.65 -4.84
C GLU A 76 -10.73 12.85 -4.29
N ASP A 77 -11.01 11.74 -3.60
CA ASP A 77 -9.99 10.83 -3.09
C ASP A 77 -9.20 10.19 -4.24
N ALA A 78 -9.88 9.80 -5.31
CA ALA A 78 -9.22 9.27 -6.51
C ALA A 78 -8.32 10.32 -7.19
N GLN A 79 -8.73 11.59 -7.21
CA GLN A 79 -7.88 12.66 -7.73
C GLN A 79 -6.64 12.88 -6.86
N LEU A 80 -6.81 12.85 -5.54
CA LEU A 80 -5.70 12.99 -4.60
C LEU A 80 -4.72 11.81 -4.71
N ILE A 81 -5.23 10.58 -4.75
CA ILE A 81 -4.43 9.37 -4.91
C ILE A 81 -3.68 9.38 -6.24
N ARG A 82 -4.26 9.86 -7.35
CA ARG A 82 -3.54 10.03 -8.63
C ARG A 82 -2.32 10.92 -8.48
N ARG A 83 -2.47 12.09 -7.86
CA ARG A 83 -1.36 13.05 -7.66
C ARG A 83 -0.24 12.43 -6.83
N VAL A 84 -0.60 11.78 -5.72
CA VAL A 84 0.37 11.14 -4.82
C VAL A 84 1.06 9.96 -5.48
N ARG A 85 0.32 9.12 -6.20
CA ARG A 85 0.88 8.01 -6.99
C ARG A 85 1.90 8.50 -8.01
N ASP A 86 1.59 9.59 -8.72
CA ASP A 86 2.46 10.12 -9.76
C ASP A 86 3.74 10.75 -9.17
N ASP A 87 3.66 11.43 -8.01
CA ASP A 87 4.84 11.92 -7.28
C ASP A 87 5.73 10.77 -6.79
N LEU A 88 5.13 9.77 -6.12
CA LEU A 88 5.84 8.58 -5.65
C LEU A 88 6.52 7.84 -6.81
N ARG A 89 5.86 7.75 -7.97
CA ARG A 89 6.43 7.16 -9.19
C ARG A 89 7.62 7.98 -9.72
N ALA A 90 7.52 9.31 -9.71
CA ALA A 90 8.62 10.17 -10.13
C ALA A 90 9.85 10.02 -9.22
N ARG A 91 9.64 9.91 -7.90
CA ARG A 91 10.71 9.69 -6.92
C ARG A 91 11.36 8.32 -7.08
N LEU A 92 10.55 7.28 -7.26
CA LEU A 92 11.03 5.93 -7.53
C LEU A 92 11.90 5.88 -8.79
N ASN A 93 11.46 6.53 -9.86
CA ASN A 93 12.18 6.57 -11.14
C ASN A 93 13.55 7.27 -11.02
N LYS A 94 13.69 8.30 -10.18
CA LYS A 94 14.99 8.95 -9.92
C LYS A 94 15.98 8.04 -9.21
N MET A 95 15.49 7.05 -8.45
CA MET A 95 16.32 6.16 -7.65
C MET A 95 16.75 4.92 -8.43
N THR A 96 15.97 4.51 -9.43
CA THR A 96 16.25 3.31 -10.25
C THR A 96 16.81 3.65 -11.63
N ARG A 97 17.04 4.93 -11.93
CA ARG A 97 17.78 5.40 -13.11
C ARG A 97 19.21 5.67 -12.72
#